data_AF-A0A7X6Z8E3-F1
#
_entry.id   AF-A0A7X6Z8E3-F1
#
_cell.length_a   1.000
_cell.length_b   1.000
_cell.length_c   1.000
_cell.angle_alpha   90.00
_cell.angle_beta   90.00
_cell.angle_gamma   90.00
#
_symmetry.space_group_name_H-M   'P 1'
#
loop_
_entity.id
_entity.type
_entity.pdbx_description
1 polymer ?
#
loop_
_entity_poly.entity_id
_entity_poly.type
_entity_poly.pdbx_seq_one_letter_code
_entity_poly.pdbx_strand_id
1 'polypeptide(L)'
;MDQSERIDVNCLWGHWPFRHIPRARFADLVHDHADCGIRQGYIASLNSIFYVDPLEGEAELYEQVKGSAYRQVQTVNPLHQACQDIQFGIEHYQIDGVRIYPGYHGYRL
;
A
#
# COMPACT_ATOMS: atom_id res chain seq x y z
N MET A 1 13.73 28.70 2.92
CA MET A 1 14.22 27.34 3.18
C MET A 1 13.85 26.52 1.97
N ASP A 2 14.84 25.93 1.32
CA ASP A 2 14.64 24.96 0.25
C ASP A 2 13.89 23.77 0.84
N GLN A 3 12.58 23.69 0.62
CA GLN A 3 11.80 22.52 1.05
C GLN A 3 12.07 21.43 0.02
N SER A 4 13.15 20.66 0.27
CA SER A 4 13.39 19.43 -0.46
C SER A 4 12.11 18.59 -0.41
N GLU A 5 11.66 18.15 -1.57
CA GLU A 5 10.47 17.32 -1.69
C GLU A 5 10.61 16.07 -0.81
N ARG A 6 9.66 15.89 0.13
CA ARG A 6 9.65 14.73 1.04
C ARG A 6 8.82 13.60 0.45
N ILE A 7 9.30 12.38 0.70
CA ILE A 7 8.67 11.13 0.29
C ILE A 7 8.37 10.32 1.55
N ASP A 8 7.12 9.88 1.73
CA ASP A 8 6.81 8.86 2.74
C ASP A 8 7.02 7.47 2.14
N VAL A 9 7.86 6.66 2.77
CA VAL A 9 8.18 5.30 2.29
C VAL A 9 7.40 4.20 3.01
N ASN A 10 6.50 4.55 3.94
CA ASN A 10 5.82 3.59 4.81
C ASN A 10 4.32 3.84 4.95
N CYS A 11 3.70 4.46 3.93
CA CYS A 11 2.29 4.84 3.95
C CYS A 11 1.35 3.63 3.88
N LEU A 12 0.17 3.77 4.48
CA LEU A 12 -0.91 2.79 4.45
C LEU A 12 -2.22 3.47 4.07
N TRP A 13 -2.98 2.84 3.18
CA TRP A 13 -4.32 3.29 2.79
C TRP A 13 -5.32 2.13 2.80
N GLY A 14 -6.57 2.42 3.13
CA GLY A 14 -7.65 1.43 3.17
C GLY A 14 -8.33 1.37 4.53
N HIS A 15 -8.89 0.22 4.86
CA HIS A 15 -9.70 0.04 6.06
C HIS A 15 -9.16 -1.02 7.00
N TRP A 16 -9.61 -0.95 8.26
CA TRP A 16 -9.36 -1.97 9.26
C TRP A 16 -10.70 -2.61 9.68
N PRO A 17 -10.91 -3.93 9.52
CA PRO A 17 -12.24 -4.55 9.54
C PRO A 17 -13.02 -4.36 10.85
N PHE A 18 -12.34 -4.15 11.98
CA PHE A 18 -12.94 -3.95 13.29
C PHE A 18 -12.58 -2.61 13.93
N ARG A 19 -12.16 -1.61 13.13
CA ARG A 19 -11.84 -0.27 13.60
C ARG A 19 -12.18 0.78 12.55
N HIS A 20 -13.02 1.75 12.92
CA HIS A 20 -13.23 2.94 12.09
C HIS A 20 -11.93 3.74 11.99
N ILE A 21 -11.49 3.99 10.74
CA ILE A 21 -10.38 4.86 10.43
C ILE A 21 -10.97 6.16 9.85
N PRO A 22 -10.92 7.29 10.58
CA PRO A 22 -11.36 8.56 10.02
C PRO A 22 -10.43 8.93 8.86
N ARG A 23 -10.94 9.71 7.89
CA ARG A 23 -10.15 10.22 6.76
C ARG A 23 -9.51 9.11 5.91
N ALA A 24 -10.26 8.05 5.65
CA ALA A 24 -9.80 6.87 4.92
C ALA A 24 -9.80 7.01 3.38
N ARG A 25 -10.20 8.17 2.82
CA ARG A 25 -10.17 8.36 1.36
C ARG A 25 -8.75 8.68 0.92
N PHE A 26 -8.37 8.25 -0.28
CA PHE A 26 -7.05 8.57 -0.83
C PHE A 26 -6.80 10.09 -0.91
N ALA A 27 -7.83 10.87 -1.26
CA ALA A 27 -7.76 12.33 -1.27
C ALA A 27 -7.47 12.94 0.12
N ASP A 28 -7.94 12.30 1.20
CA ASP A 28 -7.67 12.78 2.55
C ASP A 28 -6.19 12.59 2.91
N LEU A 29 -5.61 11.44 2.53
CA LEU A 29 -4.19 11.16 2.68
C LEU A 29 -3.34 12.17 1.90
N VAL A 30 -3.69 12.43 0.63
CA VAL A 30 -2.97 13.39 -0.22
C VAL A 30 -2.97 14.79 0.41
N HIS A 31 -4.11 15.20 0.98
CA HIS A 31 -4.23 16.48 1.68
C HIS A 31 -3.33 16.52 2.92
N ASP A 32 -3.35 15.49 3.76
CA ASP A 32 -2.54 15.43 4.98
C ASP A 32 -1.04 15.41 4.68
N HIS A 33 -0.64 14.69 3.63
CA HIS A 33 0.73 14.71 3.13
C HIS A 33 1.14 16.11 2.63
N ALA A 34 0.28 16.79 1.87
CA ALA A 34 0.56 18.12 1.33
C ALA A 34 0.78 19.16 2.44
N ASP A 35 -0.04 19.13 3.50
CA ASP A 35 0.12 19.98 4.69
C ASP A 35 1.45 19.72 5.41
N CYS A 36 1.93 18.48 5.32
CA CYS A 36 3.22 18.06 5.85
C CYS A 36 4.38 18.22 4.84
N GLY A 37 4.18 18.82 3.67
CA GLY A 37 5.22 18.98 2.65
C GLY A 37 5.68 17.67 1.97
N ILE A 38 4.89 16.61 2.05
CA ILE A 38 5.08 15.32 1.38
C ILE A 38 4.26 15.34 0.08
N ARG A 39 4.89 15.03 -1.07
CA ARG A 39 4.21 15.09 -2.38
C ARG A 39 4.04 13.75 -3.09
N GLN A 40 4.72 12.74 -2.58
CA GLN A 40 4.78 11.40 -3.14
C GLN A 40 5.00 10.39 -2.01
N GLY A 41 4.71 9.12 -2.26
CA GLY A 41 4.97 8.09 -1.28
C GLY A 41 4.83 6.68 -1.80
N TYR A 42 5.44 5.75 -1.08
CA TYR A 42 5.26 4.32 -1.24
C TYR A 42 4.11 3.89 -0.32
N ILE A 43 3.04 3.41 -0.93
CA ILE A 43 1.76 3.17 -0.27
C ILE A 43 1.37 1.71 -0.40
N ALA A 44 0.97 1.10 0.71
CA ALA A 44 0.41 -0.24 0.71
C ALA A 44 -1.03 -0.26 1.20
N SER A 45 -1.74 -1.32 0.85
CA SER A 45 -3.10 -1.55 1.33
C SER A 45 -3.08 -1.96 2.80
N LEU A 46 -3.95 -1.34 3.60
CA LEU A 46 -4.17 -1.68 5.00
C LEU A 46 -5.00 -2.96 5.13
N ASN A 47 -5.89 -3.23 4.17
CA ASN A 47 -6.82 -4.35 4.22
C ASN A 47 -6.29 -5.64 3.58
N SER A 48 -5.30 -5.58 2.67
CA SER A 48 -4.76 -6.79 2.01
C SER A 48 -4.20 -7.83 2.99
N ILE A 49 -3.74 -7.41 4.17
CA ILE A 49 -3.23 -8.32 5.21
C ILE A 49 -4.28 -9.34 5.68
N PHE A 50 -5.58 -9.01 5.57
CA PHE A 50 -6.69 -9.82 6.07
C PHE A 50 -7.20 -10.84 5.06
N TYR A 51 -6.83 -10.72 3.79
CA TYR A 51 -7.33 -11.59 2.73
C TYR A 51 -6.47 -12.85 2.60
N VAL A 52 -7.13 -13.96 2.24
CA VAL A 52 -6.42 -15.21 1.91
C VAL A 52 -5.62 -15.03 0.63
N ASP A 53 -6.23 -14.37 -0.36
CA ASP A 53 -5.57 -13.83 -1.55
C ASP A 53 -5.37 -12.31 -1.37
N PRO A 54 -4.13 -11.84 -1.11
CA PRO A 54 -3.85 -10.42 -0.95
C PRO A 54 -4.23 -9.58 -2.18
N LEU A 55 -4.25 -10.15 -3.40
CA LEU A 55 -4.47 -9.41 -4.64
C LEU A 55 -5.83 -8.70 -4.67
N GLU A 56 -6.83 -9.21 -3.96
CA GLU A 56 -8.15 -8.56 -3.84
C GLU A 56 -8.02 -7.12 -3.28
N GLY A 57 -7.16 -6.92 -2.28
CA GLY A 57 -6.91 -5.60 -1.70
C GLY A 57 -5.95 -4.74 -2.51
N GLU A 58 -5.13 -5.37 -3.36
CA GLU A 58 -4.16 -4.69 -4.21
C GLU A 58 -4.82 -4.06 -5.44
N ALA A 59 -5.84 -4.71 -5.99
CA ALA A 59 -6.66 -4.16 -7.08
C ALA A 59 -7.35 -2.84 -6.67
N GLU A 60 -7.88 -2.80 -5.44
CA GLU A 60 -8.53 -1.61 -4.89
C GLU A 60 -7.54 -0.44 -4.76
N LEU A 61 -6.35 -0.72 -4.21
CA LEU A 61 -5.29 0.28 -4.08
C LEU A 61 -4.85 0.80 -5.45
N TYR A 62 -4.62 -0.09 -6.42
CA TYR A 62 -4.20 0.28 -7.77
C TYR A 62 -5.14 1.32 -8.40
N GLU A 63 -6.45 1.09 -8.28
CA GLU A 63 -7.47 2.02 -8.80
C GLU A 63 -7.41 3.41 -8.16
N GLN A 64 -6.97 3.50 -6.90
CA GLN A 64 -6.77 4.79 -6.23
C GLN A 64 -5.49 5.49 -6.66
N VAL A 65 -4.40 4.73 -6.83
CA VAL A 65 -3.06 5.30 -7.02
C VAL A 65 -2.68 5.50 -8.48
N LYS A 66 -3.34 4.82 -9.43
CA LYS A 66 -2.99 4.90 -10.85
C LYS A 66 -3.03 6.34 -11.35
N GLY A 67 -1.94 6.78 -11.96
CA GLY A 67 -1.78 8.16 -12.45
C GLY A 67 -1.50 9.21 -11.36
N SER A 68 -1.34 8.80 -10.10
CA SER A 68 -0.91 9.70 -9.02
C SER A 68 0.62 9.70 -8.85
N ALA A 69 1.12 10.54 -7.93
CA ALA A 69 2.54 10.54 -7.54
C ALA A 69 2.89 9.44 -6.52
N TYR A 70 1.94 8.55 -6.19
CA TYR A 70 2.13 7.48 -5.22
C TYR A 70 2.45 6.16 -5.93
N ARG A 71 3.34 5.39 -5.31
CA ARG A 71 3.89 4.14 -5.80
C ARG A 71 3.34 2.98 -4.98
N GLN A 72 2.72 2.01 -5.65
CA GLN A 72 2.11 0.87 -4.96
C GLN A 72 3.18 -0.07 -4.40
N VAL A 73 3.03 -0.44 -3.14
CA VAL A 73 3.78 -1.50 -2.46
C VAL A 73 2.83 -2.65 -2.18
N GLN A 74 3.06 -3.77 -2.83
CA GLN A 74 2.16 -4.92 -2.78
C GLN A 74 2.27 -5.67 -1.47
N THR A 75 1.15 -5.94 -0.81
CA THR A 75 1.14 -6.95 0.27
C THR A 75 1.31 -8.33 -0.33
N VAL A 76 2.30 -9.07 0.15
CA VAL A 76 2.57 -10.45 -0.27
C VAL A 76 2.57 -11.35 0.94
N ASN A 77 2.00 -12.54 0.80
CA ASN A 77 2.11 -13.59 1.80
C ASN A 77 3.15 -14.62 1.32
N PRO A 78 4.37 -14.66 1.91
CA PRO A 78 5.40 -15.65 1.56
C PRO A 78 4.95 -17.12 1.65
N LEU A 79 3.90 -17.41 2.41
CA LEU A 79 3.35 -18.76 2.54
C LEU A 79 2.35 -19.13 1.43
N HIS A 80 2.01 -18.19 0.55
CA HIS A 80 0.98 -18.36 -0.47
C HIS A 80 1.34 -17.66 -1.77
N GLN A 81 1.75 -18.42 -2.79
CA GLN A 81 1.90 -17.99 -4.19
C GLN A 81 2.70 -16.67 -4.42
N ALA A 82 3.60 -16.32 -3.49
CA ALA A 82 4.27 -15.02 -3.47
C ALA A 82 4.95 -14.64 -4.80
N CYS A 83 5.63 -15.58 -5.45
CA CYS A 83 6.30 -15.29 -6.73
C CYS A 83 5.29 -14.98 -7.85
N GLN A 84 4.17 -15.69 -7.90
CA GLN A 84 3.11 -15.45 -8.86
C GLN A 84 2.43 -14.11 -8.59
N ASP A 85 2.12 -13.82 -7.33
CA ASP A 85 1.47 -12.56 -6.94
C ASP A 85 2.35 -11.36 -7.28
N ILE A 86 3.67 -11.45 -7.02
CA ILE A 86 4.62 -10.40 -7.39
C ILE A 86 4.68 -10.21 -8.90
N GLN A 87 4.74 -11.29 -9.67
CA GLN A 87 4.75 -11.22 -11.13
C GLN A 87 3.49 -10.53 -11.65
N PHE A 88 2.32 -10.92 -11.11
CA PHE A 88 1.05 -10.30 -11.44
C PHE A 88 1.04 -8.80 -11.11
N GLY A 89 1.54 -8.42 -9.94
CA GLY A 89 1.66 -7.03 -9.51
C GLY A 89 2.54 -6.18 -10.43
N ILE A 90 3.66 -6.73 -10.90
CA ILE A 90 4.54 -6.05 -11.85
C ILE A 90 3.82 -5.84 -13.19
N GLU A 91 3.13 -6.86 -13.70
CA GLU A 91 2.47 -6.83 -15.01
C GLU A 91 1.23 -5.95 -15.04
N HIS A 92 0.45 -5.93 -13.95
CA HIS A 92 -0.89 -5.33 -13.92
C HIS A 92 -0.99 -4.07 -13.06
N TYR A 93 -0.20 -3.97 -11.98
CA TYR A 93 -0.32 -2.88 -11.01
C TYR A 93 0.89 -1.94 -10.94
N GLN A 94 1.95 -2.24 -11.70
CA GLN A 94 3.17 -1.42 -11.75
C GLN A 94 3.77 -1.20 -10.36
N ILE A 95 3.78 -2.26 -9.54
CA ILE A 95 4.26 -2.16 -8.16
C ILE A 95 5.75 -1.77 -8.11
N ASP A 96 6.12 -0.95 -7.13
CA ASP A 96 7.51 -0.50 -6.89
C ASP A 96 8.13 -1.20 -5.66
N GLY A 97 7.38 -2.06 -4.98
CA GLY A 97 7.87 -2.78 -3.82
C GLY A 97 6.92 -3.83 -3.30
N VAL A 98 7.38 -4.58 -2.30
CA VAL A 98 6.60 -5.60 -1.60
C VAL A 98 6.64 -5.37 -0.09
N ARG A 99 5.55 -5.72 0.59
CA ARG A 99 5.38 -5.65 2.03
C ARG A 99 4.91 -6.99 2.55
N ILE A 100 5.51 -7.44 3.63
CA ILE A 100 5.26 -8.75 4.22
C ILE A 100 4.97 -8.58 5.72
N TYR A 101 4.14 -9.45 6.28
CA TYR A 101 3.68 -9.36 7.68
C TYR A 101 3.94 -10.66 8.46
N PRO A 102 5.18 -10.91 8.93
CA PRO A 102 5.54 -12.15 9.63
C PRO A 102 4.67 -12.40 10.86
N GLY A 103 4.42 -11.36 11.66
CA GLY A 103 3.64 -11.47 12.90
C GLY A 103 2.15 -11.73 12.69
N TYR A 104 1.59 -11.39 11.52
CA TYR A 104 0.18 -11.61 11.22
C TYR A 104 -0.04 -12.95 10.50
N HIS A 105 0.81 -13.26 9.53
CA HIS A 105 0.73 -14.49 8.72
C HIS A 105 1.42 -15.70 9.37
N GLY A 106 2.10 -15.51 10.51
CA GLY A 106 2.56 -16.62 11.36
C GLY A 106 3.85 -17.32 10.91
N TYR A 107 4.73 -16.62 10.18
CA TYR A 107 6.06 -17.14 9.79
C TYR A 107 7.21 -16.35 10.43
N ARG A 108 8.42 -16.93 10.37
CA ARG A 108 9.66 -16.30 10.85
C ARG A 108 10.48 -15.75 9.68
N LEU A 109 11.20 -14.66 9.93
CA LEU A 109 12.25 -14.10 9.07
C LEU A 109 13.63 -14.31 9.69
#